data_AF-A0A1A9A7B1-F1
#
_entry.id   AF-A0A1A9A7B1-F1
#
_cell.length_a   1.000
_cell.length_b   1.000
_cell.length_c   1.000
_cell.angle_alpha   90.00
_cell.angle_beta   90.00
_cell.angle_gamma   90.00
#
_symmetry.space_group_name_H-M   'P 1'
#
loop_
_entity.id
_entity.type
_entity.pdbx_description
1 polymer ?
#
loop_
_entity_poly.entity_id
_entity_poly.type
_entity_poly.pdbx_seq_one_letter_code
_entity_poly.pdbx_strand_id
1 'polypeptide(L)'
;MQAPDDIHTKNSKLLYSRIDSRFINKGDVDKCEKFKSELASQFKDDSGISSFCSRFTGILNYYGVFPSFDFVNKYRCKYFNLWIYESLSKLCDNVYDDKCIHIMRKTEEIWGNNNLDGKCKPEFISYMNDSNYEKMQKLYKFAVNYNIVQKYVGKGQYLCSEDQKTYIRDNLKLYELVKNECKSDTSSLHCVALKNFHDVYKEEELPKLYCKGEISVEDIRRETQESLSRTESNKHAHVGTLSSKDDPEQVEQLDYSDLPNVDGTSPIYNFHKTTAISFPILGILFIFFAAYKYTPAGTLLHGFLLGKKKFSHNKTEEGNHEFLEDTLNTMNENTNGSFHHVGYYPTSNI
;
A
#
# COMPACT_ATOMS: atom_id res chain seq x y z
N MET A 1 -2.51 -7.33 25.81
CA MET A 1 -2.11 -6.08 25.13
C MET A 1 -2.76 -6.07 23.75
N GLN A 2 -3.26 -4.94 23.28
CA GLN A 2 -3.82 -4.83 21.92
C GLN A 2 -2.68 -4.71 20.90
N ALA A 3 -2.81 -5.35 19.75
CA ALA A 3 -1.86 -5.15 18.65
C ALA A 3 -1.90 -3.69 18.15
N PRO A 4 -0.79 -3.10 17.67
CA PRO A 4 -0.80 -1.75 17.12
C PRO A 4 -1.76 -1.62 15.92
N ASP A 5 -2.31 -0.43 15.71
CA ASP A 5 -3.19 -0.17 14.57
C ASP A 5 -2.47 -0.30 13.22
N ASP A 6 -3.25 -0.55 12.16
CA ASP A 6 -2.79 -0.68 10.77
C ASP A 6 -1.71 -1.74 10.46
N ILE A 7 -1.26 -2.57 11.41
CA ILE A 7 -0.19 -3.58 11.18
C ILE A 7 -0.42 -4.48 9.95
N HIS A 8 -1.69 -4.65 9.57
CA HIS A 8 -2.16 -5.48 8.49
C HIS A 8 -2.17 -4.79 7.11
N THR A 9 -2.04 -3.45 7.02
CA THR A 9 -1.93 -2.72 5.75
C THR A 9 -0.73 -1.77 5.66
N LYS A 10 -0.02 -1.53 6.77
CA LYS A 10 0.99 -0.49 6.90
C LYS A 10 2.12 -0.60 5.87
N ASN A 11 2.78 -1.75 5.72
CA ASN A 11 3.93 -1.86 4.81
C ASN A 11 3.48 -1.83 3.34
N SER A 12 2.37 -2.48 2.98
CA SER A 12 1.85 -2.47 1.61
C SER A 12 1.41 -1.07 1.15
N LYS A 13 0.66 -0.32 1.98
CA LYS A 13 0.33 1.10 1.74
C LYS A 13 1.60 1.97 1.62
N LEU A 14 2.53 1.77 2.55
CA LEU A 14 3.78 2.54 2.61
C LEU A 14 4.74 2.23 1.46
N LEU A 15 4.71 1.02 0.89
CA LEU A 15 5.51 0.65 -0.28
C LEU A 15 5.17 1.55 -1.47
N TYR A 16 3.89 1.63 -1.84
CA TYR A 16 3.47 2.35 -3.06
C TYR A 16 3.62 3.86 -2.84
N SER A 17 3.22 4.38 -1.67
CA SER A 17 3.47 5.77 -1.28
C SER A 17 4.97 6.16 -1.38
N ARG A 18 5.89 5.27 -0.98
CA ARG A 18 7.35 5.48 -1.12
C ARG A 18 7.84 5.41 -2.56
N ILE A 19 7.28 4.55 -3.41
CA ILE A 19 7.60 4.53 -4.85
C ILE A 19 7.13 5.85 -5.46
N ASP A 20 5.86 6.20 -5.26
CA ASP A 20 5.21 7.32 -5.93
C ASP A 20 5.82 8.68 -5.57
N SER A 21 6.30 8.84 -4.33
CA SER A 21 6.97 10.06 -3.87
C SER A 21 8.46 10.11 -4.25
N ARG A 22 9.16 8.97 -4.27
CA ARG A 22 10.61 8.91 -4.56
C ARG A 22 10.94 9.21 -6.01
N PHE A 23 10.10 8.79 -6.95
CA PHE A 23 10.42 8.82 -8.38
C PHE A 23 9.68 9.89 -9.19
N ILE A 24 8.73 10.64 -8.60
CA ILE A 24 7.92 11.66 -9.30
C ILE A 24 8.74 12.72 -10.06
N ASN A 25 9.91 13.09 -9.52
CA ASN A 25 10.84 14.07 -10.10
C ASN A 25 12.17 13.41 -10.54
N LYS A 26 12.15 12.12 -10.89
CA LYS A 26 13.32 11.35 -11.34
C LYS A 26 13.18 10.80 -12.76
N GLY A 27 12.09 11.16 -13.43
CA GLY A 27 11.79 10.73 -14.79
C GLY A 27 12.79 11.21 -15.84
N ASP A 28 12.80 10.48 -16.93
CA ASP A 28 13.52 10.79 -18.15
C ASP A 28 12.62 11.68 -19.02
N VAL A 29 12.93 12.99 -19.05
CA VAL A 29 12.08 14.01 -19.69
C VAL A 29 11.88 13.72 -21.17
N ASP A 30 12.95 13.41 -21.90
CA ASP A 30 12.89 13.17 -23.34
C ASP A 30 12.09 11.90 -23.68
N LYS A 31 12.28 10.81 -22.91
CA LYS A 31 11.44 9.61 -23.05
C LYS A 31 9.97 9.91 -22.76
N CYS A 32 9.67 10.76 -21.78
CA CYS A 32 8.29 11.05 -21.39
C CYS A 32 7.56 12.04 -22.31
N GLU A 33 8.23 13.06 -22.84
CA GLU A 33 7.66 13.90 -23.91
C GLU A 33 7.42 13.07 -25.18
N LYS A 34 8.35 12.16 -25.53
CA LYS A 34 8.13 11.22 -26.64
C LYS A 34 6.92 10.31 -26.37
N PHE A 35 6.87 9.65 -25.21
CA PHE A 35 5.75 8.78 -24.81
C PHE A 35 4.40 9.52 -24.85
N LYS A 36 4.36 10.74 -24.31
CA LYS A 36 3.19 11.62 -24.37
C LYS A 36 2.80 11.96 -25.80
N SER A 37 3.76 12.33 -26.65
CA SER A 37 3.48 12.72 -28.05
C SER A 37 2.91 11.57 -28.89
N GLU A 38 3.44 10.35 -28.75
CA GLU A 38 2.95 9.14 -29.43
C GLU A 38 1.55 8.72 -28.95
N LEU A 39 1.20 9.09 -27.71
CA LEU A 39 -0.07 8.76 -27.07
C LEU A 39 -1.13 9.87 -27.15
N ALA A 40 -0.76 11.10 -27.54
CA ALA A 40 -1.58 12.31 -27.39
C ALA A 40 -2.99 12.22 -28.00
N SER A 41 -3.16 11.48 -29.10
CA SER A 41 -4.46 11.26 -29.76
C SER A 41 -5.43 10.36 -28.98
N GLN A 42 -4.97 9.69 -27.92
CA GLN A 42 -5.72 8.65 -27.21
C GLN A 42 -6.25 9.11 -25.84
N PHE A 43 -5.82 10.27 -25.31
CA PHE A 43 -6.17 10.74 -23.96
C PHE A 43 -6.89 12.09 -23.95
N LYS A 44 -7.87 12.23 -23.05
CA LYS A 44 -8.48 13.52 -22.70
C LYS A 44 -7.73 14.23 -21.57
N ASP A 45 -6.98 13.49 -20.77
CA ASP A 45 -6.14 13.96 -19.67
C ASP A 45 -4.72 13.40 -19.86
N ASP A 46 -3.78 14.29 -20.14
CA ASP A 46 -2.36 13.99 -20.35
C ASP A 46 -1.56 13.99 -19.03
N SER A 47 -2.15 14.49 -17.94
CA SER A 47 -1.47 14.64 -16.65
C SER A 47 -1.17 13.27 -16.03
N GLY A 48 -2.14 12.34 -16.04
CA GLY A 48 -1.97 10.97 -15.54
C GLY A 48 -0.86 10.20 -16.25
N ILE A 49 -0.81 10.29 -17.60
CA ILE A 49 0.22 9.66 -18.44
C ILE A 49 1.61 10.25 -18.16
N SER A 50 1.71 11.58 -18.05
CA SER A 50 2.96 12.27 -17.69
C SER A 50 3.44 11.86 -16.29
N SER A 51 2.52 11.80 -15.33
CA SER A 51 2.75 11.37 -13.95
C SER A 51 3.25 9.93 -13.86
N PHE A 52 2.65 9.02 -14.63
CA PHE A 52 3.07 7.62 -14.74
C PHE A 52 4.48 7.53 -15.34
N CYS A 53 4.69 8.13 -16.52
CA CYS A 53 5.96 8.01 -17.23
C CYS A 53 7.14 8.53 -16.40
N SER A 54 6.98 9.67 -15.71
CA SER A 54 8.06 10.21 -14.87
C SER A 54 8.46 9.24 -13.76
N ARG A 55 7.49 8.64 -13.05
CA ARG A 55 7.78 7.62 -12.03
C ARG A 55 8.38 6.36 -12.63
N PHE A 56 7.82 5.87 -13.73
CA PHE A 56 8.25 4.64 -14.39
C PHE A 56 9.70 4.74 -14.88
N THR A 57 10.03 5.78 -15.64
CA THR A 57 11.41 6.03 -16.10
C THR A 57 12.35 6.36 -14.95
N GLY A 58 11.87 7.02 -13.89
CA GLY A 58 12.60 7.22 -12.65
C GLY A 58 12.93 5.90 -11.93
N ILE A 59 12.01 4.93 -11.88
CA ILE A 59 12.30 3.61 -11.31
C ILE A 59 13.31 2.85 -12.17
N LEU A 60 13.21 2.93 -13.51
CA LEU A 60 14.17 2.29 -14.42
C LEU A 60 15.60 2.84 -14.20
N ASN A 61 15.76 4.16 -14.22
CA ASN A 61 17.04 4.84 -14.03
C ASN A 61 17.66 4.61 -12.64
N TYR A 62 16.83 4.39 -11.62
CA TYR A 62 17.26 4.26 -10.21
C TYR A 62 16.82 2.92 -9.58
N TYR A 63 16.73 1.84 -10.37
CA TYR A 63 16.20 0.53 -9.94
C TYR A 63 16.98 -0.09 -8.75
N GLY A 64 18.26 0.28 -8.60
CA GLY A 64 19.08 -0.06 -7.43
C GLY A 64 18.50 0.44 -6.10
N VAL A 65 17.76 1.55 -6.12
CA VAL A 65 17.25 2.31 -4.97
C VAL A 65 15.72 2.15 -4.79
N PHE A 66 15.14 1.07 -5.33
CA PHE A 66 13.75 0.70 -5.08
C PHE A 66 13.50 0.49 -3.56
N PRO A 67 12.33 0.84 -2.99
CA PRO A 67 12.10 0.72 -1.55
C PRO A 67 12.30 -0.70 -1.01
N SER A 68 13.10 -0.82 0.05
CA SER A 68 13.48 -2.09 0.66
C SER A 68 12.64 -2.40 1.90
N PHE A 69 11.81 -3.44 1.78
CA PHE A 69 11.46 -4.37 2.86
C PHE A 69 12.12 -5.71 2.50
N ASP A 70 12.46 -6.60 3.43
CA ASP A 70 13.24 -7.81 3.12
C ASP A 70 12.65 -8.65 1.98
N PHE A 71 11.34 -8.90 2.04
CA PHE A 71 10.58 -9.59 1.00
C PHE A 71 10.59 -8.83 -0.35
N VAL A 72 10.37 -7.51 -0.30
CA VAL A 72 10.37 -6.64 -1.50
C VAL A 72 11.76 -6.54 -2.12
N ASN A 73 12.83 -6.63 -1.33
CA ASN A 73 14.19 -6.57 -1.83
C ASN A 73 14.53 -7.80 -2.67
N LYS A 74 14.12 -9.00 -2.20
CA LYS A 74 14.28 -10.27 -2.91
C LYS A 74 13.42 -10.33 -4.19
N TYR A 75 12.18 -9.87 -4.14
CA TYR A 75 11.24 -9.90 -5.29
C TYR A 75 11.01 -8.53 -5.93
N ARG A 76 12.02 -7.66 -5.91
CA ARG A 76 11.95 -6.27 -6.42
C ARG A 76 11.33 -6.18 -7.81
N CYS A 77 11.69 -7.13 -8.67
CA CYS A 77 11.17 -7.21 -10.03
C CYS A 77 9.65 -7.45 -10.07
N LYS A 78 9.13 -8.34 -9.22
CA LYS A 78 7.70 -8.63 -9.14
C LYS A 78 6.93 -7.40 -8.65
N TYR A 79 7.42 -6.73 -7.61
CA TYR A 79 6.79 -5.49 -7.11
C TYR A 79 6.84 -4.32 -8.11
N PHE A 80 7.89 -4.21 -8.92
CA PHE A 80 7.93 -3.21 -9.98
C PHE A 80 6.92 -3.52 -11.09
N ASN A 81 6.81 -4.78 -11.53
CA ASN A 81 5.78 -5.19 -12.49
C ASN A 81 4.35 -5.01 -11.96
N LEU A 82 4.09 -5.35 -10.69
CA LEU A 82 2.81 -5.08 -10.02
C LEU A 82 2.49 -3.58 -9.99
N TRP A 83 3.46 -2.74 -9.62
CA TRP A 83 3.26 -1.28 -9.60
C TRP A 83 3.00 -0.71 -11.00
N ILE A 84 3.66 -1.22 -12.05
CA ILE A 84 3.37 -0.81 -13.44
C ILE A 84 1.93 -1.16 -13.79
N TYR A 85 1.54 -2.43 -13.62
CA TYR A 85 0.20 -2.88 -14.00
C TYR A 85 -0.89 -2.13 -13.22
N GLU A 86 -0.75 -2.00 -11.88
CA GLU A 86 -1.70 -1.24 -11.04
C GLU A 86 -1.70 0.28 -11.31
N SER A 87 -0.67 0.83 -11.95
CA SER A 87 -0.64 2.23 -12.37
C SER A 87 -1.28 2.41 -13.74
N LEU A 88 -0.96 1.54 -14.70
CA LEU A 88 -1.57 1.53 -16.03
C LEU A 88 -3.06 1.23 -15.98
N SER A 89 -3.49 0.26 -15.16
CA SER A 89 -4.92 -0.09 -15.04
C SER A 89 -5.78 1.05 -14.50
N LYS A 90 -5.21 2.04 -13.80
CA LYS A 90 -5.90 3.25 -13.33
C LYS A 90 -5.99 4.36 -14.38
N LEU A 91 -5.22 4.25 -15.46
CA LEU A 91 -5.26 5.16 -16.62
C LEU A 91 -6.16 4.61 -17.74
N CYS A 92 -6.81 3.47 -17.47
CA CYS A 92 -7.62 2.70 -18.39
C CYS A 92 -9.05 2.64 -17.89
N ASP A 93 -10.00 3.01 -18.75
CA ASP A 93 -11.42 2.75 -18.51
C ASP A 93 -11.68 1.22 -18.55
N ASN A 94 -11.02 0.54 -19.50
CA ASN A 94 -10.93 -0.91 -19.60
C ASN A 94 -9.53 -1.32 -20.09
N VAL A 95 -8.91 -2.32 -19.43
CA VAL A 95 -7.54 -2.75 -19.76
C VAL A 95 -7.42 -3.43 -21.13
N TYR A 96 -8.52 -3.99 -21.64
CA TYR A 96 -8.60 -4.65 -22.95
C TYR A 96 -8.77 -3.68 -24.12
N ASP A 97 -8.93 -2.38 -23.88
CA ASP A 97 -9.10 -1.40 -24.96
C ASP A 97 -7.81 -1.27 -25.79
N ASP A 98 -7.92 -1.09 -27.12
CA ASP A 98 -6.78 -0.90 -28.04
C ASP A 98 -5.80 0.17 -27.55
N LYS A 99 -6.33 1.26 -27.00
CA LYS A 99 -5.61 2.34 -26.32
C LYS A 99 -4.74 1.80 -25.19
N CYS A 100 -5.32 1.01 -24.28
CA CYS A 100 -4.63 0.48 -23.11
C CYS A 100 -3.57 -0.55 -23.48
N ILE A 101 -3.88 -1.44 -24.43
CA ILE A 101 -2.90 -2.34 -25.07
C ILE A 101 -1.75 -1.53 -25.67
N HIS A 102 -2.03 -0.40 -26.33
CA HIS A 102 -1.01 0.49 -26.88
C HIS A 102 -0.12 1.12 -25.79
N ILE A 103 -0.68 1.62 -24.68
CA ILE A 103 0.13 2.13 -23.54
C ILE A 103 1.03 1.03 -22.98
N MET A 104 0.48 -0.17 -22.75
CA MET A 104 1.20 -1.30 -22.17
C MET A 104 2.40 -1.68 -23.06
N ARG A 105 2.17 -1.81 -24.37
CA ARG A 105 3.21 -2.07 -25.37
C ARG A 105 4.27 -0.96 -25.44
N LYS A 106 3.86 0.32 -25.34
CA LYS A 106 4.80 1.46 -25.30
C LYS A 106 5.61 1.51 -24.00
N THR A 107 5.03 1.07 -22.89
CA THR A 107 5.73 0.91 -21.61
C THR A 107 6.77 -0.21 -21.72
N GLU A 108 6.44 -1.32 -22.39
CA GLU A 108 7.37 -2.41 -22.67
C GLU A 108 8.50 -2.00 -23.63
N GLU A 109 8.22 -1.24 -24.69
CA GLU A 109 9.24 -0.64 -25.57
C GLU A 109 10.23 0.21 -24.78
N ILE A 110 9.73 1.10 -23.90
CA ILE A 110 10.60 1.89 -23.02
C ILE A 110 11.39 0.98 -22.10
N TRP A 111 10.76 -0.01 -21.46
CA TRP A 111 11.47 -0.97 -20.60
C TRP A 111 12.62 -1.66 -21.33
N GLY A 112 12.38 -2.23 -22.51
CA GLY A 112 13.39 -2.98 -23.28
C GLY A 112 14.59 -2.12 -23.71
N ASN A 113 14.39 -0.82 -23.89
CA ASN A 113 15.45 0.15 -24.16
C ASN A 113 16.28 0.54 -22.91
N ASN A 114 15.89 0.11 -21.70
CA ASN A 114 16.67 0.33 -20.48
C ASN A 114 17.38 -0.96 -20.07
N ASN A 115 18.71 -0.92 -20.01
CA ASN A 115 19.49 -2.09 -19.63
C ASN A 115 19.42 -2.37 -18.12
N LEU A 116 18.43 -3.17 -17.70
CA LEU A 116 18.37 -3.76 -16.35
C LEU A 116 19.25 -5.01 -16.20
N ASP A 117 20.22 -5.27 -17.10
CA ASP A 117 21.14 -6.41 -17.11
C ASP A 117 20.45 -7.79 -16.99
N GLY A 118 19.22 -7.92 -17.50
CA GLY A 118 18.39 -9.12 -17.34
C GLY A 118 17.90 -9.39 -15.90
N LYS A 119 18.22 -8.53 -14.92
CA LYS A 119 17.81 -8.64 -13.51
C LYS A 119 16.30 -8.55 -13.30
N CYS A 120 15.58 -7.98 -14.26
CA CYS A 120 14.13 -7.92 -14.26
C CYS A 120 13.54 -7.90 -15.68
N LYS A 121 12.44 -8.63 -15.87
CA LYS A 121 11.70 -8.74 -17.13
C LYS A 121 10.37 -7.97 -17.03
N PRO A 122 9.81 -7.46 -18.14
CA PRO A 122 8.50 -6.79 -18.18
C PRO A 122 7.36 -7.81 -18.17
N GLU A 123 7.20 -8.52 -17.05
CA GLU A 123 6.11 -9.51 -16.85
C GLU A 123 4.71 -8.88 -16.81
N PHE A 124 4.59 -7.57 -16.57
CA PHE A 124 3.32 -6.87 -16.37
C PHE A 124 2.31 -7.03 -17.53
N ILE A 125 2.78 -7.30 -18.75
CA ILE A 125 1.94 -7.60 -19.92
C ILE A 125 1.09 -8.87 -19.69
N SER A 126 1.68 -9.89 -19.05
CA SER A 126 0.99 -11.17 -18.78
C SER A 126 -0.16 -11.06 -17.79
N TYR A 127 -0.25 -9.94 -17.04
CA TYR A 127 -1.22 -9.77 -15.97
C TYR A 127 -2.61 -9.33 -16.48
N MET A 128 -2.69 -8.81 -17.71
CA MET A 128 -3.92 -8.25 -18.28
C MET A 128 -5.06 -9.26 -18.40
N ASN A 129 -4.72 -10.50 -18.77
CA ASN A 129 -5.69 -11.53 -19.17
C ASN A 129 -5.63 -12.80 -18.29
N ASP A 130 -4.84 -12.78 -17.20
CA ASP A 130 -4.69 -13.95 -16.32
C ASP A 130 -5.68 -13.88 -15.14
N SER A 131 -6.61 -14.83 -15.10
CA SER A 131 -7.64 -14.94 -14.04
C SER A 131 -7.06 -15.13 -12.62
N ASN A 132 -5.78 -15.46 -12.49
CA ASN A 132 -5.07 -15.62 -11.22
C ASN A 132 -4.26 -14.38 -10.83
N TYR A 133 -4.25 -13.32 -11.65
CA TYR A 133 -3.58 -12.06 -11.32
C TYR A 133 -4.03 -11.50 -9.97
N GLU A 134 -5.34 -11.50 -9.68
CA GLU A 134 -5.85 -10.94 -8.43
C GLU A 134 -5.38 -11.74 -7.19
N LYS A 135 -5.39 -13.08 -7.29
CA LYS A 135 -4.86 -13.99 -6.25
C LYS A 135 -3.37 -13.74 -6.02
N MET A 136 -2.60 -13.63 -7.11
CA MET A 136 -1.17 -13.32 -7.09
C MET A 136 -0.90 -11.97 -6.42
N GLN A 137 -1.63 -10.93 -6.80
CA GLN A 137 -1.51 -9.58 -6.25
C GLN A 137 -1.83 -9.55 -4.74
N LYS A 138 -2.93 -10.19 -4.32
CA LYS A 138 -3.32 -10.29 -2.90
C LYS A 138 -2.25 -11.04 -2.07
N LEU A 139 -1.71 -12.16 -2.57
CA LEU A 139 -0.60 -12.87 -1.91
C LEU A 139 0.66 -11.99 -1.78
N TYR A 140 1.05 -11.26 -2.82
CA TYR A 140 2.19 -10.33 -2.72
C TYR A 140 1.93 -9.17 -1.74
N LYS A 141 0.69 -8.66 -1.65
CA LYS A 141 0.30 -7.64 -0.66
C LYS A 141 0.34 -8.20 0.76
N PHE A 142 -0.07 -9.45 0.98
CA PHE A 142 0.06 -10.16 2.25
C PHE A 142 1.53 -10.34 2.66
N ALA A 143 2.39 -10.81 1.74
CA ALA A 143 3.79 -11.08 1.98
C ALA A 143 4.57 -9.86 2.53
N VAL A 144 4.26 -8.64 2.05
CA VAL A 144 4.88 -7.39 2.53
C VAL A 144 4.54 -7.07 3.99
N ASN A 145 3.34 -7.44 4.43
CA ASN A 145 2.87 -7.23 5.81
C ASN A 145 3.17 -8.43 6.72
N TYR A 146 3.46 -9.61 6.16
CA TYR A 146 3.48 -10.89 6.88
C TYR A 146 4.46 -10.93 8.06
N ASN A 147 5.68 -10.38 7.93
CA ASN A 147 6.63 -10.28 9.04
C ASN A 147 6.02 -9.53 10.26
N ILE A 148 5.32 -8.41 10.02
CA ILE A 148 4.65 -7.65 11.10
C ILE A 148 3.48 -8.45 11.68
N VAL A 149 2.66 -9.07 10.83
CA VAL A 149 1.55 -9.93 11.26
C VAL A 149 2.05 -11.09 12.14
N GLN A 150 3.08 -11.81 11.70
CA GLN A 150 3.71 -12.90 12.46
C GLN A 150 4.27 -12.39 13.79
N LYS A 151 4.97 -11.25 13.80
CA LYS A 151 5.60 -10.65 14.99
C LYS A 151 4.59 -10.28 16.07
N TYR A 152 3.50 -9.60 15.72
CA TYR A 152 2.52 -9.12 16.70
C TYR A 152 1.42 -10.13 16.99
N VAL A 153 0.77 -10.68 15.97
CA VAL A 153 -0.49 -11.43 16.16
C VAL A 153 -0.36 -12.93 15.91
N GLY A 154 0.65 -13.37 15.16
CA GLY A 154 0.96 -14.79 14.96
C GLY A 154 1.62 -15.47 16.16
N LYS A 155 2.41 -14.76 16.98
CA LYS A 155 3.03 -15.35 18.20
C LYS A 155 2.08 -15.43 19.40
N GLY A 156 0.77 -15.24 19.22
CA GLY A 156 -0.25 -15.37 20.26
C GLY A 156 -0.21 -14.32 21.39
N GLN A 157 0.66 -13.30 21.30
CA GLN A 157 0.93 -12.35 22.39
C GLN A 157 -0.06 -11.19 22.48
N TYR A 158 -0.74 -10.86 21.37
CA TYR A 158 -1.59 -9.68 21.25
C TYR A 158 -3.03 -10.04 20.85
N LEU A 159 -3.99 -9.27 21.37
CA LEU A 159 -5.38 -9.26 20.92
C LEU A 159 -5.50 -8.46 19.62
N CYS A 160 -6.40 -8.90 18.73
CA CYS A 160 -6.65 -8.26 17.44
C CYS A 160 -7.91 -7.38 17.48
N SER A 161 -7.95 -6.33 16.66
CA SER A 161 -9.21 -5.69 16.27
C SER A 161 -9.98 -6.56 15.27
N GLU A 162 -11.27 -6.30 15.05
CA GLU A 162 -12.05 -7.05 14.05
C GLU A 162 -11.48 -6.89 12.64
N ASP A 163 -11.06 -5.69 12.23
CA ASP A 163 -10.40 -5.46 10.92
C ASP A 163 -9.13 -6.32 10.76
N GLN A 164 -8.33 -6.44 11.82
CA GLN A 164 -7.15 -7.31 11.83
C GLN A 164 -7.55 -8.79 11.72
N LYS A 165 -8.61 -9.23 12.41
CA LYS A 165 -9.11 -10.62 12.34
C LYS A 165 -9.62 -10.95 10.94
N THR A 166 -10.40 -10.06 10.33
CA THR A 166 -10.90 -10.17 8.95
C THR A 166 -9.74 -10.27 7.98
N TYR A 167 -8.81 -9.32 8.00
CA TYR A 167 -7.62 -9.35 7.14
C TYR A 167 -6.83 -10.66 7.27
N ILE A 168 -6.56 -11.12 8.50
CA ILE A 168 -5.79 -12.35 8.73
C ILE A 168 -6.57 -13.56 8.19
N ARG A 169 -7.86 -13.67 8.50
CA ARG A 169 -8.72 -14.76 8.05
C ARG A 169 -8.78 -14.83 6.52
N ASP A 170 -8.99 -13.71 5.85
CA ASP A 170 -9.17 -13.67 4.39
C ASP A 170 -7.87 -13.99 3.65
N ASN A 171 -6.73 -13.49 4.13
CA ASN A 171 -5.44 -13.81 3.52
C ASN A 171 -4.99 -15.26 3.81
N LEU A 172 -5.33 -15.82 4.98
CA LEU A 172 -5.09 -17.24 5.26
C LEU A 172 -6.01 -18.16 4.44
N LYS A 173 -7.28 -17.78 4.23
CA LYS A 173 -8.21 -18.48 3.32
C LYS A 173 -7.70 -18.48 1.88
N LEU A 174 -7.23 -17.32 1.39
CA LEU A 174 -6.59 -17.21 0.08
C LEU A 174 -5.32 -18.08 0.01
N TYR A 175 -4.49 -18.08 1.05
CA TYR A 175 -3.27 -18.89 1.10
C TYR A 175 -3.57 -20.40 1.00
N GLU A 176 -4.49 -20.94 1.81
CA GLU A 176 -4.84 -22.37 1.74
C GLU A 176 -5.59 -22.73 0.43
N LEU A 177 -6.37 -21.80 -0.15
CA LEU A 177 -6.99 -21.95 -1.46
C LEU A 177 -5.93 -22.10 -2.56
N VAL A 178 -5.01 -21.13 -2.68
CA VAL A 178 -3.94 -21.14 -3.69
C VAL A 178 -3.04 -22.37 -3.48
N LYS A 179 -2.73 -22.73 -2.24
CA LYS A 179 -1.97 -23.94 -1.91
C LYS A 179 -2.66 -25.24 -2.35
N ASN A 180 -3.99 -25.28 -2.39
CA ASN A 180 -4.73 -26.41 -2.94
C ASN A 180 -4.69 -26.42 -4.47
N GLU A 181 -4.83 -25.26 -5.12
CA GLU A 181 -4.78 -25.09 -6.58
C GLU A 181 -3.39 -25.45 -7.14
N CYS A 182 -2.32 -25.05 -6.43
CA CYS A 182 -0.93 -25.22 -6.84
C CYS A 182 -0.30 -26.58 -6.49
N LYS A 183 -1.12 -27.63 -6.32
CA LYS A 183 -0.63 -29.01 -6.08
C LYS A 183 -0.03 -29.65 -7.32
N SER A 184 -0.56 -29.32 -8.50
CA SER A 184 -0.17 -29.90 -9.79
C SER A 184 0.47 -28.87 -10.72
N ASP A 185 -0.04 -27.63 -10.73
CA ASP A 185 0.60 -26.50 -11.41
C ASP A 185 1.51 -25.72 -10.44
N THR A 186 2.68 -25.30 -10.95
CA THR A 186 3.65 -24.47 -10.24
C THR A 186 4.03 -23.21 -11.03
N SER A 187 3.40 -22.99 -12.19
CA SER A 187 3.80 -22.03 -13.21
C SER A 187 2.88 -20.81 -13.35
N SER A 188 1.58 -20.96 -13.07
CA SER A 188 0.64 -19.84 -13.07
C SER A 188 0.96 -18.79 -11.99
N LEU A 189 0.47 -17.57 -12.19
CA LEU A 189 0.90 -16.40 -11.43
C LEU A 189 0.72 -16.55 -9.91
N HIS A 190 -0.42 -17.08 -9.47
CA HIS A 190 -0.69 -17.33 -8.05
C HIS A 190 0.23 -18.39 -7.43
N CYS A 191 0.59 -19.44 -8.16
CA CYS A 191 1.54 -20.47 -7.71
C CYS A 191 2.98 -19.94 -7.64
N VAL A 192 3.38 -19.10 -8.59
CA VAL A 192 4.67 -18.38 -8.52
C VAL A 192 4.71 -17.44 -7.30
N ALA A 193 3.60 -16.78 -6.96
CA ALA A 193 3.50 -15.95 -5.77
C ALA A 193 3.59 -16.76 -4.46
N LEU A 194 2.92 -17.90 -4.39
CA LEU A 194 3.01 -18.83 -3.26
C LEU A 194 4.44 -19.37 -3.07
N LYS A 195 5.09 -19.80 -4.15
CA LYS A 195 6.49 -20.24 -4.13
C LYS A 195 7.42 -19.13 -3.62
N ASN A 196 7.22 -17.89 -4.07
CA ASN A 196 7.99 -16.74 -3.63
C ASN A 196 7.72 -16.41 -2.15
N PHE A 197 6.50 -16.62 -1.66
CA PHE A 197 6.17 -16.55 -0.23
C PHE A 197 6.99 -17.58 0.57
N HIS A 198 6.99 -18.86 0.17
CA HIS A 198 7.72 -19.95 0.86
C HIS A 198 9.25 -19.86 0.79
N ASP A 199 9.79 -19.14 -0.18
CA ASP A 199 11.22 -18.83 -0.28
C ASP A 199 11.64 -17.62 0.60
N VAL A 200 10.72 -17.07 1.41
CA VAL A 200 11.07 -16.15 2.52
C VAL A 200 10.47 -16.60 3.86
N TYR A 201 9.24 -17.13 3.86
CA TYR A 201 8.53 -17.60 5.05
C TYR A 201 8.27 -19.11 4.92
N LYS A 202 9.07 -19.93 5.59
CA LYS A 202 8.98 -21.40 5.51
C LYS A 202 7.63 -21.88 6.07
N GLU A 203 7.00 -22.85 5.41
CA GLU A 203 5.63 -23.29 5.77
C GLU A 203 5.59 -23.84 7.20
N GLU A 204 6.62 -24.60 7.57
CA GLU A 204 6.85 -25.17 8.89
C GLU A 204 7.10 -24.12 10.00
N GLU A 205 7.45 -22.88 9.63
CA GLU A 205 7.65 -21.74 10.55
C GLU A 205 6.42 -20.82 10.66
N LEU A 206 5.37 -21.06 9.86
CA LEU A 206 4.16 -20.25 9.90
C LEU A 206 3.35 -20.57 11.18
N PRO A 207 2.87 -19.55 11.92
CA PRO A 207 2.04 -19.78 13.09
C PRO A 207 0.75 -20.54 12.76
N LYS A 208 0.43 -21.52 13.61
CA LYS A 208 -0.83 -22.29 13.54
C LYS A 208 -2.03 -21.55 14.13
N LEU A 209 -1.76 -20.59 15.01
CA LEU A 209 -2.75 -19.78 15.73
C LEU A 209 -2.38 -18.30 15.59
N TYR A 210 -3.38 -17.44 15.44
CA TYR A 210 -3.24 -15.98 15.43
C TYR A 210 -4.21 -15.35 16.44
N CYS A 211 -4.00 -14.07 16.76
CA CYS A 211 -4.91 -13.29 17.61
C CYS A 211 -5.19 -13.98 18.95
N LYS A 212 -4.13 -14.36 19.69
CA LYS A 212 -4.22 -15.09 20.97
C LYS A 212 -5.05 -16.40 20.91
N GLY A 213 -5.15 -17.03 19.74
CA GLY A 213 -5.89 -18.27 19.52
C GLY A 213 -7.32 -18.08 18.98
N GLU A 214 -7.78 -16.85 18.76
CA GLU A 214 -9.09 -16.58 18.14
C GLU A 214 -9.16 -16.99 16.65
N ILE A 215 -8.01 -17.20 16.00
CA ILE A 215 -7.93 -17.67 14.62
C ILE A 215 -7.00 -18.89 14.57
N SER A 216 -7.49 -19.97 13.97
CA SER A 216 -6.82 -21.25 13.80
C SER A 216 -6.65 -21.56 12.32
N VAL A 217 -5.42 -21.89 11.90
CA VAL A 217 -5.13 -22.25 10.51
C VAL A 217 -5.79 -23.56 10.10
N GLU A 218 -5.91 -24.52 11.03
CA GLU A 218 -6.56 -25.80 10.74
C GLU A 218 -8.08 -25.64 10.54
N ASP A 219 -8.72 -24.75 11.29
CA ASP A 219 -10.14 -24.45 11.08
C ASP A 219 -10.37 -23.72 9.75
N ILE A 220 -9.51 -22.75 9.40
CA ILE A 220 -9.51 -22.10 8.08
C ILE A 220 -9.30 -23.11 6.95
N ARG A 221 -8.34 -24.03 7.10
CA ARG A 221 -8.07 -25.09 6.12
C ARG A 221 -9.28 -26.00 5.92
N ARG A 222 -9.97 -26.39 7.00
CA ARG A 222 -11.21 -27.17 6.94
C ARG A 222 -12.32 -26.39 6.23
N GLU A 223 -12.55 -25.12 6.60
CA GLU A 223 -13.53 -24.24 5.93
C GLU A 223 -13.27 -24.13 4.42
N THR A 224 -12.02 -23.92 4.00
CA THR A 224 -11.63 -23.84 2.58
C THR A 224 -11.85 -25.17 1.84
N GLN A 225 -11.53 -26.31 2.46
CA GLN A 225 -11.76 -27.63 1.87
C GLN A 225 -13.26 -27.93 1.70
N GLU A 226 -14.08 -27.59 2.70
CA GLU A 226 -15.54 -27.71 2.64
C GLU A 226 -16.13 -26.83 1.53
N SER A 227 -15.65 -25.60 1.35
CA SER A 227 -16.15 -24.72 0.27
C SER A 227 -15.82 -25.27 -1.12
N LEU A 228 -14.59 -25.75 -1.32
CA LEU A 228 -14.14 -26.34 -2.59
C LEU A 228 -14.99 -27.58 -2.97
N SER A 229 -15.24 -28.45 -1.99
CA SER A 229 -16.02 -29.69 -2.19
C SER A 229 -17.46 -29.41 -2.62
N ARG A 230 -18.08 -28.32 -2.13
CA ARG A 230 -19.42 -27.89 -2.55
C ARG A 230 -19.43 -27.39 -3.99
N THR A 231 -18.42 -26.62 -4.40
CA THR A 231 -18.29 -26.13 -5.78
C THR A 231 -18.11 -27.28 -6.77
N GLU A 232 -17.34 -28.32 -6.42
CA GLU A 232 -17.19 -29.51 -7.26
C GLU A 232 -18.50 -30.31 -7.38
N SER A 233 -19.20 -30.55 -6.27
CA SER A 233 -20.50 -31.25 -6.26
C SER A 233 -21.56 -30.55 -7.12
N ASN A 234 -21.62 -29.21 -7.04
CA ASN A 234 -22.56 -28.42 -7.85
C ASN A 234 -22.26 -28.48 -9.35
N LYS A 235 -20.98 -28.57 -9.76
CA LYS A 235 -20.60 -28.77 -11.18
C LYS A 235 -21.03 -30.14 -11.71
N HIS A 236 -20.97 -31.19 -10.88
CA HIS A 236 -21.40 -32.52 -11.29
C HIS A 236 -22.93 -32.69 -11.37
N ALA A 237 -23.69 -31.90 -10.60
CA ALA A 237 -25.16 -31.97 -10.61
C ALA A 237 -25.81 -31.48 -11.93
N HIS A 238 -25.11 -30.69 -12.76
CA HIS A 238 -25.66 -30.12 -14.00
C HIS A 238 -25.47 -30.97 -15.26
N VAL A 239 -24.77 -32.11 -15.19
CA VAL A 239 -24.51 -32.99 -16.35
C VAL A 239 -25.57 -34.10 -16.51
N GLY A 240 -26.57 -34.13 -15.62
CA GLY A 240 -27.56 -35.21 -15.53
C GLY A 240 -28.95 -34.91 -16.10
N THR A 241 -29.08 -34.74 -17.43
CA THR A 241 -30.21 -35.24 -18.28
C THR A 241 -30.05 -34.70 -19.71
N LEU A 242 -29.65 -35.56 -20.64
CA LEU A 242 -29.80 -35.29 -22.07
C LEU A 242 -31.20 -35.71 -22.52
N SER A 243 -32.00 -34.79 -23.05
CA SER A 243 -33.13 -35.10 -23.92
C SER A 243 -33.04 -34.22 -25.16
N SER A 244 -33.07 -34.85 -26.33
CA SER A 244 -32.61 -34.25 -27.59
C SER A 244 -33.70 -33.41 -28.26
N LYS A 245 -33.36 -32.17 -28.68
CA LYS A 245 -33.83 -31.52 -29.92
C LYS A 245 -33.16 -30.17 -30.23
N ASP A 246 -32.36 -30.18 -31.29
CA ASP A 246 -32.19 -29.18 -32.37
C ASP A 246 -32.00 -27.67 -32.07
N ASP A 247 -30.75 -27.21 -32.31
CA ASP A 247 -30.27 -25.87 -32.77
C ASP A 247 -30.54 -24.55 -32.00
N PRO A 248 -29.65 -23.53 -32.11
CA PRO A 248 -28.18 -23.58 -32.21
C PRO A 248 -27.45 -22.59 -31.25
N GLU A 249 -26.12 -22.69 -31.21
CA GLU A 249 -25.12 -21.89 -30.48
C GLU A 249 -25.56 -20.56 -29.81
N GLN A 250 -25.40 -20.49 -28.48
CA GLN A 250 -25.03 -19.26 -27.78
C GLN A 250 -23.87 -19.55 -26.82
N VAL A 251 -22.88 -18.64 -26.81
CA VAL A 251 -21.67 -18.75 -26.00
C VAL A 251 -22.01 -18.51 -24.53
N GLU A 252 -21.87 -19.53 -23.69
CA GLU A 252 -22.09 -19.39 -22.24
C GLU A 252 -21.03 -18.49 -21.59
N GLN A 253 -21.44 -17.28 -21.26
CA GLN A 253 -20.71 -16.37 -20.38
C GLN A 253 -20.84 -16.87 -18.93
N LEU A 254 -19.79 -17.54 -18.42
CA LEU A 254 -19.73 -18.02 -17.04
C LEU A 254 -19.71 -16.84 -16.05
N ASP A 255 -20.87 -16.53 -15.48
CA ASP A 255 -21.04 -15.58 -14.37
C ASP A 255 -20.45 -16.17 -13.07
N TYR A 256 -19.29 -15.67 -12.66
CA TYR A 256 -18.65 -16.05 -11.39
C TYR A 256 -19.04 -15.08 -10.28
N SER A 257 -20.31 -15.15 -9.86
CA SER A 257 -20.87 -14.35 -8.78
C SER A 257 -21.09 -15.18 -7.51
N ASP A 258 -20.01 -15.67 -6.87
CA ASP A 258 -20.10 -16.20 -5.49
C ASP A 258 -18.73 -16.29 -4.76
N LEU A 259 -18.24 -15.15 -4.26
CA LEU A 259 -17.32 -15.01 -3.12
C LEU A 259 -17.40 -13.53 -2.63
N PRO A 260 -17.20 -13.23 -1.33
CA PRO A 260 -17.76 -12.03 -0.74
C PRO A 260 -16.98 -10.76 -1.11
N ASN A 261 -17.66 -9.84 -1.80
CA ASN A 261 -17.25 -8.45 -1.87
C ASN A 261 -17.33 -7.81 -0.48
N VAL A 262 -16.18 -7.44 0.08
CA VAL A 262 -16.08 -6.44 1.13
C VAL A 262 -15.39 -5.22 0.53
N ASP A 263 -16.19 -4.28 0.05
CA ASP A 263 -15.93 -2.88 0.38
C ASP A 263 -17.27 -2.18 0.67
N GLY A 264 -17.27 -1.31 1.68
CA GLY A 264 -18.50 -0.96 2.38
C GLY A 264 -19.30 0.17 1.72
N THR A 265 -20.61 -0.05 1.55
CA THR A 265 -21.62 0.96 1.92
C THR A 265 -22.87 0.24 2.46
N SER A 266 -23.41 0.77 3.56
CA SER A 266 -24.49 0.22 4.38
C SER A 266 -25.86 0.15 3.65
N PRO A 267 -26.87 -0.55 4.19
CA PRO A 267 -27.84 -1.29 3.36
C PRO A 267 -28.93 -0.44 2.73
N ILE A 268 -29.34 -0.84 1.52
CA ILE A 268 -30.61 -0.42 0.93
C ILE A 268 -31.76 -1.08 1.71
N TYR A 269 -32.25 -0.36 2.72
CA TYR A 269 -33.59 -0.61 3.24
C TYR A 269 -34.59 -0.33 2.12
N ASN A 270 -35.43 -1.32 1.79
CA ASN A 270 -36.60 -1.13 0.94
C ASN A 270 -37.57 -0.17 1.64
N PHE A 271 -37.48 1.13 1.35
CA PHE A 271 -38.39 2.13 1.90
C PHE A 271 -39.46 2.50 0.89
N HIS A 272 -40.72 2.45 1.33
CA HIS A 272 -41.87 2.78 0.51
C HIS A 272 -41.80 4.22 -0.02
N LYS A 273 -42.31 4.37 -1.25
CA LYS A 273 -42.65 5.61 -1.96
C LYS A 273 -43.00 6.77 -1.01
N THR A 274 -42.01 7.61 -0.71
CA THR A 274 -42.17 8.80 0.13
C THR A 274 -41.86 10.04 -0.71
N THR A 275 -42.72 11.05 -0.63
CA THR A 275 -42.66 12.28 -1.43
C THR A 275 -41.34 13.03 -1.26
N ALA A 276 -40.70 13.38 -2.37
CA ALA A 276 -39.48 14.18 -2.39
C ALA A 276 -39.77 15.61 -1.92
N ILE A 277 -39.37 15.94 -0.68
CA ILE A 277 -39.29 17.32 -0.20
C ILE A 277 -37.92 17.85 -0.57
N SER A 278 -37.85 18.65 -1.64
CA SER A 278 -36.63 19.33 -2.07
C SER A 278 -36.25 20.43 -1.08
N PHE A 279 -35.31 20.14 -0.18
CA PHE A 279 -34.73 21.16 0.70
C PHE A 279 -33.80 22.11 -0.07
N PRO A 280 -33.99 23.44 0.00
CA PRO A 280 -33.11 24.38 -0.70
C PRO A 280 -31.77 24.50 0.02
N ILE A 281 -30.74 23.86 -0.52
CA ILE A 281 -29.35 23.87 -0.01
C ILE A 281 -28.82 25.31 0.18
N LEU A 282 -29.28 26.25 -0.66
CA LEU A 282 -29.00 27.69 -0.56
C LEU A 282 -29.45 28.32 0.78
N GLY A 283 -30.57 27.87 1.36
CA GLY A 283 -31.07 28.39 2.63
C GLY A 283 -30.17 28.02 3.82
N ILE A 284 -29.65 26.79 3.82
CA ILE A 284 -28.72 26.29 4.85
C ILE A 284 -27.40 27.10 4.81
N LEU A 285 -26.86 27.35 3.61
CA LEU A 285 -25.66 28.18 3.45
C LEU A 285 -25.88 29.62 3.92
N PHE A 286 -27.06 30.20 3.69
CA PHE A 286 -27.41 31.53 4.20
C PHE A 286 -27.48 31.57 5.74
N ILE A 287 -28.03 30.54 6.38
CA ILE A 287 -28.08 30.44 7.84
C ILE A 287 -26.67 30.34 8.42
N PHE A 288 -25.79 29.50 7.85
CA PHE A 288 -24.40 29.40 8.30
C PHE A 288 -23.61 30.69 8.06
N PHE A 289 -23.80 31.38 6.93
CA PHE A 289 -23.15 32.66 6.65
C PHE A 289 -23.61 33.76 7.62
N ALA A 290 -24.91 33.83 7.91
CA ALA A 290 -25.45 34.75 8.92
C ALA A 290 -24.91 34.42 10.32
N ALA A 291 -24.96 33.15 10.74
CA ALA A 291 -24.44 32.71 12.03
C ALA A 291 -22.93 33.03 12.16
N TYR A 292 -22.14 32.82 11.12
CA TYR A 292 -20.72 33.19 11.09
C TYR A 292 -20.51 34.71 11.25
N LYS A 293 -21.33 35.53 10.56
CA LYS A 293 -21.23 37.00 10.61
C LYS A 293 -21.67 37.59 11.96
N TYR A 294 -22.57 36.94 12.68
CA TYR A 294 -23.15 37.45 13.94
C TYR A 294 -22.67 36.73 15.22
N THR A 295 -21.85 35.67 15.11
CA THR A 295 -21.26 34.99 16.28
C THR A 295 -19.86 35.55 16.57
N PRO A 296 -19.60 36.15 17.76
CA PRO A 296 -18.30 36.76 18.09
C PRO A 296 -17.24 35.73 18.52
N ALA A 297 -17.12 34.61 17.80
CA ALA A 297 -16.18 33.53 18.13
C ALA A 297 -14.73 33.79 17.67
N GLY A 298 -14.50 34.79 16.82
CA GLY A 298 -13.18 35.08 16.23
C GLY A 298 -12.09 35.46 17.24
N THR A 299 -12.45 36.01 18.40
CA THR A 299 -11.49 36.41 19.44
C THR A 299 -11.18 35.33 20.47
N LEU A 300 -12.03 34.30 20.62
CA LEU A 300 -11.84 33.24 21.62
C LEU A 300 -10.85 32.15 21.16
N LEU A 301 -10.82 31.82 19.86
CA LEU A 301 -9.91 30.81 19.32
C LEU A 301 -8.42 31.24 19.42
N HIS A 302 -8.14 32.54 19.38
CA HIS A 302 -6.77 33.06 19.53
C HIS A 302 -6.22 32.90 20.96
N GLY A 303 -7.09 32.80 21.98
CA GLY A 303 -6.68 32.55 23.37
C GLY A 303 -6.22 31.12 23.63
N PHE A 304 -6.86 30.13 23.00
CA PHE A 304 -6.54 28.71 23.20
C PHE A 304 -5.21 28.28 22.54
N LEU A 305 -4.78 28.94 21.46
CA LEU A 305 -3.57 28.57 20.72
C LEU A 305 -2.26 29.15 21.29
N LEU A 306 -2.33 30.14 22.18
CA LEU A 306 -1.16 30.81 22.79
C LEU A 306 -0.98 30.53 24.30
N GLY A 307 -1.94 29.87 24.93
CA GLY A 307 -1.98 29.65 26.38
C GLY A 307 -1.42 28.32 26.87
N LYS A 308 -0.09 28.10 26.83
CA LYS A 308 0.63 27.23 27.80
C LYS A 308 2.17 27.32 27.71
N LYS A 309 2.79 28.06 28.64
CA LYS A 309 4.18 27.86 29.05
C LYS A 309 4.32 28.08 30.55
N LYS A 310 5.13 27.23 31.21
CA LYS A 310 5.45 27.18 32.65
C LYS A 310 4.30 26.88 33.64
N PHE A 311 4.39 25.72 34.27
CA PHE A 311 4.26 25.60 35.72
C PHE A 311 5.56 24.96 36.25
N SER A 312 6.02 25.36 37.44
CA SER A 312 7.30 24.94 38.03
C SER A 312 7.18 24.86 39.55
N HIS A 313 7.94 23.93 40.16
CA HIS A 313 8.11 23.71 41.61
C HIS A 313 6.88 23.10 42.33
N ASN A 314 6.99 22.03 43.12
CA ASN A 314 7.88 21.81 44.26
C ASN A 314 8.31 20.34 44.46
N LYS A 315 9.52 20.13 44.99
CA LYS A 315 9.89 19.03 45.91
C LYS A 315 11.31 19.25 46.48
N THR A 316 11.40 19.93 47.60
CA THR A 316 12.31 19.59 48.72
C THR A 316 11.85 18.25 49.34
N GLU A 317 12.58 17.48 50.17
CA GLU A 317 13.94 17.45 50.77
C GLU A 317 14.34 15.93 50.84
N GLU A 318 15.53 15.42 51.16
CA GLU A 318 16.84 15.92 51.65
C GLU A 318 17.97 14.99 51.08
N GLY A 319 19.16 14.87 51.71
CA GLY A 319 20.00 13.65 51.59
C GLY A 319 21.47 13.75 51.14
N ASN A 320 22.18 14.82 51.52
CA ASN A 320 23.64 15.05 51.59
C ASN A 320 24.63 13.96 51.08
N HIS A 321 25.62 14.37 50.27
CA HIS A 321 27.06 14.21 50.56
C HIS A 321 27.94 15.08 49.62
N GLU A 322 28.62 16.09 50.20
CA GLU A 322 29.74 16.89 49.65
C GLU A 322 31.07 16.08 49.65
N PHE A 323 32.24 16.46 49.10
CA PHE A 323 32.80 17.49 48.18
C PHE A 323 34.09 16.82 47.57
N LEU A 324 34.74 17.23 46.48
CA LEU A 324 35.59 18.42 46.20
C LEU A 324 35.77 18.43 44.65
N GLU A 325 35.62 19.50 43.87
CA GLU A 325 36.18 20.87 43.90
C GLU A 325 37.62 20.99 43.34
N ASP A 326 37.71 21.51 42.09
CA ASP A 326 38.47 22.73 41.72
C ASP A 326 38.09 23.11 40.24
N THR A 327 37.60 24.32 39.88
CA THR A 327 38.30 25.64 39.76
C THR A 327 39.06 25.78 38.42
N LEU A 328 38.97 26.83 37.59
CA LEU A 328 38.22 28.11 37.58
C LEU A 328 38.16 28.68 36.13
N ASN A 329 37.01 29.25 35.72
CA ASN A 329 36.78 30.54 35.00
C ASN A 329 37.66 31.00 33.78
N THR A 330 37.24 31.93 32.88
CA THR A 330 36.23 33.00 32.93
C THR A 330 35.76 33.44 31.52
N MET A 331 34.61 34.12 31.42
CA MET A 331 34.22 34.94 30.25
C MET A 331 34.98 36.28 30.18
N ASN A 332 34.97 36.97 29.03
CA ASN A 332 34.71 38.43 29.01
C ASN A 332 34.08 38.93 27.69
N GLU A 333 33.45 40.10 27.74
CA GLU A 333 32.67 40.73 26.66
C GLU A 333 33.41 41.87 25.91
N ASN A 334 32.74 42.36 24.85
CA ASN A 334 32.66 43.76 24.39
C ASN A 334 33.71 44.42 23.44
N THR A 335 33.19 44.72 22.24
CA THR A 335 33.24 46.02 21.50
C THR A 335 34.52 46.60 20.86
N ASN A 336 34.31 47.09 19.63
CA ASN A 336 35.01 48.17 18.91
C ASN A 336 36.49 48.03 18.50
N GLY A 337 36.63 47.57 17.25
CA GLY A 337 37.55 48.03 16.20
C GLY A 337 38.67 49.02 16.51
N SER A 338 39.89 48.61 16.15
CA SER A 338 40.93 49.47 15.58
C SER A 338 41.90 48.65 14.72
N PHE A 339 42.65 49.37 13.90
CA PHE A 339 43.46 48.98 12.75
C PHE A 339 44.60 47.96 12.97
N HIS A 340 44.85 47.23 11.89
CA HIS A 340 46.07 46.51 11.46
C HIS A 340 47.45 46.96 12.04
N HIS A 341 48.34 46.00 12.29
CA HIS A 341 49.62 45.75 11.56
C HIS A 341 50.71 45.06 12.41
N VAL A 342 51.37 44.07 11.76
CA VAL A 342 52.77 43.62 11.94
C VAL A 342 53.18 42.99 13.29
N GLY A 343 53.77 41.80 13.21
CA GLY A 343 54.35 41.09 14.35
C GLY A 343 55.87 41.18 14.45
N TYR A 344 56.44 40.43 15.40
CA TYR A 344 57.88 40.20 15.50
C TYR A 344 58.14 38.74 15.90
N TYR A 345 59.21 38.15 15.35
CA TYR A 345 59.63 36.76 15.63
C TYR A 345 60.59 36.69 16.85
N PRO A 346 60.82 35.51 17.45
CA PRO A 346 61.33 35.37 18.81
C PRO A 346 62.85 35.13 18.93
N THR A 347 63.38 35.44 20.11
CA THR A 347 64.61 34.87 20.73
C THR A 347 64.38 34.90 22.25
N SER A 348 64.35 33.81 23.03
CA SER A 348 65.34 32.74 23.28
C SER A 348 66.46 33.14 24.25
N ASN A 349 66.27 32.78 25.53
CA ASN A 349 67.24 32.54 26.63
C ASN A 349 68.21 33.70 27.00
N ILE A 350 68.54 33.98 28.26
CA ILE A 350 68.72 33.10 29.44
C ILE A 350 67.92 33.62 30.65
#